data_AF-A0A2J6HGY7-F1
#
_entry.id   AF-A0A2J6HGY7-F1
#
_cell.length_a   1.000
_cell.length_b   1.000
_cell.length_c   1.000
_cell.angle_alpha   90.00
_cell.angle_beta   90.00
_cell.angle_gamma   90.00
#
_symmetry.space_group_name_H-M   'P 1'
#
loop_
_entity.id
_entity.type
_entity.pdbx_description
1 polymer ?
#
loop_
_entity_poly.entity_id
_entity_poly.type
_entity_poly.pdbx_seq_one_letter_code
_entity_poly.pdbx_strand_id
1 'polypeptide(L)'
;MQHGEAAKLGTDHAQKKKQKLGVWLFWVYTIVYAIFVAIGVTNYEMMGKIVMGSQNLAVVFGFGLIVFAIILGIVYNQICTGYENKLNKEEDKK
;
A
#
# COMPACT_ATOMS: atom_id res chain seq x y z
N MET A 1 3.94 35.22 4.18
CA MET A 1 4.22 33.96 3.48
C MET A 1 3.30 33.89 2.27
N GLN A 2 3.83 34.24 1.09
CA GLN A 2 3.12 34.20 -0.20
C GLN A 2 3.23 32.78 -0.74
N HIS A 3 2.22 31.95 -0.48
CA HIS A 3 2.05 30.72 -1.23
C HIS A 3 1.36 31.10 -2.55
N GLY A 4 2.09 30.99 -3.65
CA GLY A 4 1.51 31.12 -4.99
C GLY A 4 0.41 30.09 -5.18
N GLU A 5 -0.64 30.45 -5.93
CA GLU A 5 -1.75 29.56 -6.25
C GLU A 5 -1.22 28.16 -6.61
N ALA A 6 -1.79 27.14 -5.99
CA ALA A 6 -1.49 25.76 -6.33
C ALA A 6 -1.58 25.63 -7.86
N ALA A 7 -0.49 25.19 -8.49
CA ALA A 7 -0.45 24.98 -9.93
C ALA A 7 -1.73 24.21 -10.32
N LYS A 8 -2.52 24.78 -11.24
CA LYS A 8 -3.71 24.14 -11.79
C LYS A 8 -3.25 22.90 -12.55
N LEU A 9 -2.99 21.81 -11.82
CA LEU A 9 -2.78 20.48 -12.33
C LEU A 9 -4.04 20.18 -13.14
N GLY A 10 -3.88 20.04 -14.47
CA GLY A 10 -4.96 19.66 -15.37
C GLY A 10 -5.68 18.42 -14.85
N THR A 11 -6.94 18.24 -15.24
CA THR A 11 -7.75 17.11 -14.79
C THR A 11 -7.03 15.79 -15.13
N ASP A 12 -6.62 15.04 -14.12
CA ASP A 12 -6.14 13.67 -14.33
C ASP A 12 -7.36 12.74 -14.31
N HIS A 13 -7.70 12.23 -15.49
CA HIS A 13 -8.88 11.43 -15.74
C HIS A 13 -8.80 10.04 -15.07
N ALA A 14 -7.61 9.62 -14.64
CA ALA A 14 -7.37 8.39 -13.89
C ALA A 14 -7.49 8.54 -12.37
N GLN A 15 -7.58 9.76 -11.82
CA GLN A 15 -7.56 10.01 -10.37
C GLN A 15 -8.58 9.18 -9.58
N LYS A 16 -9.83 9.13 -10.03
CA LYS A 16 -10.88 8.34 -9.35
C LYS A 16 -10.55 6.85 -9.29
N LYS A 17 -9.93 6.29 -10.35
CA LYS A 17 -9.53 4.87 -10.39
C LYS A 17 -8.34 4.60 -9.48
N LYS A 18 -7.34 5.49 -9.49
CA LYS A 18 -6.17 5.42 -8.60
C LYS A 18 -6.61 5.44 -7.13
N GLN A 19 -7.46 6.38 -6.75
CA GLN A 19 -8.00 6.47 -5.38
C GLN A 19 -8.73 5.19 -4.95
N LYS A 20 -9.63 4.66 -5.79
CA LYS A 20 -10.35 3.42 -5.48
C LYS A 20 -9.41 2.23 -5.29
N LEU A 21 -8.38 2.11 -6.13
CA LEU A 21 -7.36 1.07 -6.01
C LEU A 21 -6.56 1.23 -4.70
N GLY A 22 -6.15 2.44 -4.36
CA GLY A 22 -5.40 2.73 -3.14
C GLY A 22 -6.18 2.36 -1.88
N VAL A 23 -7.47 2.70 -1.82
CA VAL A 23 -8.36 2.30 -0.70
C VAL A 23 -8.49 0.78 -0.61
N TRP A 24 -8.58 0.08 -1.74
CA TRP A 24 -8.66 -1.38 -1.74
C TRP A 24 -7.37 -2.02 -1.21
N LEU A 25 -6.19 -1.57 -1.66
CA LEU A 25 -4.90 -2.06 -1.17
C LEU A 25 -4.66 -1.72 0.31
N PHE A 26 -5.15 -0.56 0.76
CA PHE A 26 -5.14 -0.20 2.18
C PHE A 26 -5.89 -1.24 3.00
N TRP A 27 -7.12 -1.60 2.63
CA TRP A 27 -7.90 -2.62 3.33
C TRP A 27 -7.20 -3.98 3.36
N VAL A 28 -6.57 -4.38 2.25
CA VAL A 28 -5.78 -5.62 2.19
C VAL A 28 -4.66 -5.58 3.23
N TYR A 29 -3.86 -4.50 3.27
CA TYR A 29 -2.81 -4.33 4.26
C TYR A 29 -3.35 -4.29 5.69
N THR A 30 -4.44 -3.56 5.92
CA THR A 30 -5.09 -3.45 7.23
C THR A 30 -5.51 -4.79 7.79
N ILE A 31 -6.08 -5.68 6.97
CA ILE A 31 -6.48 -7.02 7.42
C ILE A 31 -5.26 -7.84 7.85
N VAL A 32 -4.19 -7.83 7.05
CA VAL A 32 -2.96 -8.57 7.38
C VAL A 32 -2.31 -8.00 8.65
N TYR A 33 -2.28 -6.68 8.81
CA TYR A 33 -1.80 -6.03 10.01
C TYR A 33 -2.67 -6.32 11.23
N ALA A 34 -3.99 -6.34 11.08
CA ALA A 34 -4.92 -6.66 12.15
C ALA A 34 -4.72 -8.10 12.67
N ILE A 35 -4.42 -9.06 11.77
CA ILE A 35 -4.07 -10.43 12.17
C ILE A 35 -2.79 -10.44 13.02
N PHE A 36 -1.75 -9.71 12.62
CA PHE A 36 -0.52 -9.59 13.40
C PHE A 36 -0.80 -9.04 14.81
N VAL A 37 -1.56 -7.95 14.90
CA VAL A 37 -1.95 -7.35 16.18
C VAL A 37 -2.79 -8.32 17.01
N ALA A 38 -3.78 -8.99 16.41
CA ALA A 38 -4.63 -9.94 17.10
C ALA A 38 -3.84 -11.10 17.69
N ILE A 39 -2.86 -11.64 16.97
CA ILE A 39 -1.95 -12.68 17.50
C ILE A 39 -1.14 -12.13 18.67
N GLY A 40 -0.57 -10.92 18.54
CA GLY A 40 0.21 -10.30 19.61
C GLY A 40 -0.59 -10.05 20.88
N VAL A 41 -1.87 -9.68 20.76
CA VAL A 41 -2.76 -9.40 21.89
C VAL A 41 -3.29 -10.69 22.52
N THR A 42 -3.65 -11.70 21.72
CA THR A 42 -4.23 -12.95 22.24
C THR A 42 -3.19 -13.95 22.73
N ASN A 43 -1.98 -13.95 22.14
CA ASN A 43 -0.93 -14.90 22.46
C ASN A 43 0.47 -14.30 22.26
N TYR A 44 0.89 -13.44 23.19
CA TYR A 44 2.22 -12.82 23.16
C TYR A 44 3.36 -13.86 23.23
N GLU A 45 3.15 -15.00 23.90
CA GLU A 45 4.16 -16.06 24.01
C GLU A 45 4.47 -16.67 22.64
N MET A 46 3.48 -16.83 21.78
CA MET A 46 3.67 -17.30 20.40
C MET A 46 4.58 -16.35 19.61
N MET A 47 4.41 -15.04 19.79
CA MET A 47 5.26 -14.03 19.14
C MET A 47 6.71 -14.07 19.62
N GLY A 48 6.96 -14.47 20.86
CA GLY A 48 8.30 -14.63 21.41
C GLY A 48 9.06 -15.87 20.91
N LYS A 49 8.38 -16.83 20.26
CA LYS A 49 9.03 -18.08 19.82
C LYS A 49 10.04 -17.81 18.72
N ILE A 50 11.24 -18.38 18.89
CA ILE A 50 12.27 -18.39 17.85
C ILE A 50 11.77 -19.26 16.69
N VAL A 51 11.70 -18.68 15.51
CA VAL A 51 11.18 -19.36 14.29
C VAL A 51 12.16 -19.31 13.13
N MET A 52 13.09 -18.36 13.10
CA MET A 52 14.04 -18.22 12.00
C MET A 52 15.41 -17.80 12.53
N GLY A 53 16.40 -18.69 12.43
CA GLY A 53 17.72 -18.46 13.00
C GLY A 53 17.64 -18.22 14.51
N SER A 54 18.14 -17.07 14.96
CA SER A 54 18.04 -16.59 16.36
C SER A 54 16.90 -15.58 16.57
N GLN A 55 16.01 -15.42 15.59
CA GLN A 55 14.98 -14.38 15.59
C GLN A 55 13.59 -14.93 15.94
N ASN A 56 12.85 -14.15 16.73
CA ASN A 56 11.49 -14.50 17.16
C ASN A 56 10.43 -14.21 16.08
N LEU A 57 9.26 -14.80 16.25
CA LEU A 57 8.15 -14.71 15.30
C LEU A 57 7.66 -13.27 15.14
N ALA A 58 7.62 -12.49 16.22
CA ALA A 58 7.27 -11.07 16.16
C ALA A 58 8.14 -10.32 15.15
N VAL A 59 9.46 -10.49 15.22
CA VAL A 59 10.37 -9.76 14.35
C VAL A 59 10.28 -10.28 12.91
N VAL A 60 10.25 -11.59 12.70
CA VAL A 60 10.12 -12.16 11.34
C VAL A 60 8.83 -11.71 10.68
N PHE A 61 7.71 -11.78 11.39
CA PHE A 61 6.40 -11.36 10.87
C PHE A 61 6.35 -9.83 10.66
N GLY A 62 6.93 -9.05 11.58
CA GLY A 62 7.05 -7.60 11.45
C GLY A 62 7.82 -7.18 10.21
N PHE A 63 8.98 -7.78 9.94
CA PHE A 63 9.71 -7.56 8.69
C PHE A 63 8.92 -8.03 7.46
N GLY A 64 8.19 -9.14 7.59
CA GLY A 64 7.26 -9.61 6.56
C GLY A 64 6.22 -8.56 6.18
N LEU A 65 5.64 -7.85 7.15
CA LEU A 65 4.69 -6.77 6.91
C LEU A 65 5.32 -5.59 6.16
N ILE A 66 6.57 -5.24 6.48
CA ILE A 66 7.30 -4.17 5.76
C ILE A 66 7.50 -4.57 4.30
N VAL A 67 7.99 -5.78 4.04
CA VAL A 67 8.18 -6.29 2.67
C VAL A 67 6.85 -6.32 1.92
N PHE A 68 5.79 -6.77 2.59
CA PHE A 68 4.44 -6.81 2.01
C PHE A 68 3.93 -5.41 1.63
N ALA A 69 4.12 -4.40 2.50
CA ALA A 69 3.76 -3.02 2.20
C ALA A 69 4.50 -2.46 0.97
N ILE A 70 5.79 -2.76 0.84
CA ILE A 70 6.60 -2.36 -0.31
C ILE A 70 6.05 -3.00 -1.59
N ILE A 71 5.73 -4.31 -1.56
CA ILE A 71 5.13 -5.02 -2.70
C ILE A 71 3.81 -4.36 -3.11
N LEU A 72 2.92 -4.07 -2.16
CA LEU A 72 1.65 -3.39 -2.45
C LEU A 72 1.86 -2.01 -3.07
N GLY A 73 2.87 -1.25 -2.61
CA GLY A 73 3.23 0.05 -3.19
C GLY A 73 3.71 -0.05 -4.63
N ILE A 74 4.55 -1.05 -4.94
CA ILE A 74 5.01 -1.32 -6.30
C ILE A 74 3.84 -1.71 -7.21
N VAL A 75 2.98 -2.63 -6.74
CA VAL A 75 1.77 -3.06 -7.47
C VAL A 75 0.85 -1.87 -7.72
N TYR A 76 0.61 -1.03 -6.71
CA TYR A 76 -0.18 0.18 -6.86
C TYR A 76 0.38 1.09 -7.96
N ASN A 77 1.69 1.35 -7.92
CA ASN A 77 2.36 2.22 -8.88
C ASN A 77 2.22 1.68 -10.31
N GLN A 78 2.51 0.40 -10.53
CA GLN A 78 2.40 -0.24 -11.85
C GLN A 78 0.99 -0.16 -12.43
N ILE A 79 -0.03 -0.42 -11.62
CA ILE A 79 -1.43 -0.36 -12.07
C ILE A 79 -1.85 1.09 -12.34
N CYS A 80 -1.43 2.05 -11.50
CA CYS A 80 -1.72 3.47 -11.70
C CYS A 80 -1.12 4.00 -13.02
N THR A 81 0.14 3.68 -13.29
CA THR A 81 0.78 4.01 -14.57
C THR A 81 0.04 3.39 -15.76
N GLY A 82 -0.50 2.18 -15.60
CA GLY A 82 -1.37 1.55 -16.58
C GLY A 82 -2.68 2.31 -16.83
N TYR A 83 -3.30 2.85 -15.78
CA TYR A 83 -4.52 3.67 -15.91
C TYR A 83 -4.23 5.02 -16.58
N GLU A 84 -3.14 5.70 -16.21
CA GLU A 84 -2.71 6.96 -16.83
C GLU A 84 -2.46 6.78 -18.33
N ASN A 85 -1.69 5.76 -18.70
CA ASN A 85 -1.36 5.49 -20.10
C ASN A 85 -2.56 5.18 -20.97
N LYS A 86 -3.65 4.64 -20.41
CA LYS A 86 -4.88 4.36 -21.17
C LYS A 86 -5.77 5.58 -21.27
N LEU A 87 -6.06 6.22 -20.12
CA LEU A 87 -7.04 7.30 -20.05
C LEU A 87 -6.52 8.61 -20.62
N ASN A 88 -5.23 8.90 -20.52
CA ASN A 88 -4.66 10.14 -21.04
C ASN A 88 -4.32 10.01 -22.55
N LYS A 89 -3.95 8.81 -23.04
CA LYS A 89 -3.76 8.58 -24.50
C LYS A 89 -5.04 8.57 -25.31
N GLU A 90 -6.18 8.25 -24.69
CA GLU A 90 -7.49 8.26 -25.35
C GLU A 90 -8.03 9.68 -25.56
N GLU A 91 -7.66 10.64 -24.69
CA GLU A 91 -8.02 12.05 -24.87
C GLU A 91 -7.13 12.76 -25.89
N ASP A 92 -5.82 12.50 -25.94
CA ASP A 92 -4.94 13.07 -26.98
C ASP A 92 -5.32 12.64 -28.42
N LYS A 93 -6.13 11.58 -28.54
CA LYS A 93 -6.62 11.04 -29.83
C LYS A 93 -8.01 11.52 -30.21
N LYS A 94 -8.69 12.30 -29.37
CA LYS A 94 -10.08 12.73 -29.58
C LYS A 94 -10.15 14.22 -29.88
#